data_AF-A0A1H1N5U1-F1
#
_entry.id   AF-A0A1H1N5U1-F1
#
_cell.length_a   1.000
_cell.length_b   1.000
_cell.length_c   1.000
_cell.angle_alpha   90.00
_cell.angle_beta   90.00
_cell.angle_gamma   90.00
#
_symmetry.space_group_name_H-M   'P 1'
#
loop_
_entity.id
_entity.type
_entity.pdbx_description
1 polymer ?
#
loop_
_entity_poly.entity_id
_entity_poly.type
_entity_poly.pdbx_seq_one_letter_code
_entity_poly.pdbx_strand_id
1 'polypeptide(L)'
;MNANKYVSLIFILYSFVSFSQKKEDVYFVLENGSSEYTINNIMLCEKIRFINLLNKKEYEYHQKKIKEAKKNGTYYFDPESGRDNLKIKVSKLTFEIISKEEIKIKEDEIKKLNLVDYNWIQTTSWKKVAKQPVEFKDIYFLKKSNKNTYILYKVEVTIVAY
;
A
#
# COMPACT_ATOMS: atom_id res chain seq x y z
N MET A 1 -15.63 -49.74 -29.14
CA MET A 1 -15.76 -48.31 -29.52
C MET A 1 -15.62 -47.46 -28.27
N ASN A 2 -14.70 -46.49 -28.30
CA ASN A 2 -14.70 -45.23 -27.55
C ASN A 2 -14.50 -45.12 -26.02
N ALA A 3 -14.39 -46.15 -25.19
CA ALA A 3 -14.14 -45.90 -23.74
C ALA A 3 -12.81 -45.19 -23.44
N ASN A 4 -11.71 -45.61 -24.10
CA ASN A 4 -10.38 -45.01 -23.89
C ASN A 4 -10.25 -43.57 -24.43
N LYS A 5 -11.07 -43.16 -25.42
CA LYS A 5 -11.02 -41.78 -25.95
C LYS A 5 -11.63 -40.76 -24.98
N TYR A 6 -12.65 -41.15 -24.21
CA TYR A 6 -13.28 -40.26 -23.23
C TYR A 6 -12.38 -39.99 -22.02
N VAL A 7 -11.64 -41.00 -21.54
CA VAL A 7 -10.74 -40.85 -20.39
C VAL A 7 -9.58 -39.89 -20.71
N SER A 8 -9.03 -39.97 -21.92
CA SER A 8 -7.99 -39.04 -22.37
C SER A 8 -8.50 -37.60 -22.50
N LEU A 9 -9.74 -37.42 -22.98
CA LEU A 9 -10.35 -36.10 -23.11
C LEU A 9 -10.63 -35.46 -21.73
N ILE A 10 -11.04 -36.27 -20.75
CA ILE A 10 -11.27 -35.83 -19.37
C ILE A 10 -9.95 -35.38 -18.72
N PHE A 11 -8.85 -36.13 -18.90
CA PHE A 11 -7.54 -35.70 -18.38
C PHE A 11 -7.03 -34.40 -19.03
N ILE A 12 -7.27 -34.20 -20.33
CA ILE A 12 -6.91 -32.96 -21.02
C ILE A 12 -7.78 -31.79 -20.52
N LEU A 13 -9.08 -32.00 -20.32
CA LEU A 13 -9.98 -30.99 -19.72
C LEU A 13 -9.59 -30.64 -18.29
N TYR A 14 -9.21 -31.60 -17.44
CA TYR A 14 -8.69 -31.31 -16.10
C TYR A 14 -7.33 -30.59 -16.11
N SER A 15 -6.51 -30.82 -17.15
CA SER A 15 -5.24 -30.09 -17.32
C SER A 15 -5.45 -28.61 -17.62
N PHE A 16 -6.52 -28.26 -18.37
CA PHE A 16 -6.84 -26.86 -18.72
C PHE A 16 -7.64 -26.11 -17.65
N VAL A 17 -8.24 -26.81 -16.68
CA VAL A 17 -8.97 -26.20 -15.55
C VAL A 17 -8.04 -25.87 -14.37
N SER A 18 -6.73 -26.02 -14.55
CA SER A 18 -5.73 -25.41 -13.66
C SER A 18 -5.72 -23.88 -13.84
N PHE A 19 -6.77 -23.26 -13.30
CA PHE A 19 -6.92 -21.89 -12.86
C PHE A 19 -5.66 -21.02 -13.08
N SER A 20 -5.55 -20.44 -14.27
CA SER A 20 -5.01 -19.09 -14.36
C SER A 20 -6.08 -18.17 -13.74
N GLN A 21 -6.13 -18.10 -12.41
CA GLN A 21 -6.79 -16.96 -11.75
C GLN A 21 -6.06 -15.74 -12.30
N LYS A 22 -6.69 -15.02 -13.24
CA LYS A 22 -6.13 -13.78 -13.75
C LYS A 22 -5.98 -12.86 -12.55
N LYS A 23 -4.75 -12.62 -12.14
CA LYS A 23 -4.45 -11.71 -11.03
C LYS A 23 -5.03 -10.35 -11.38
N GLU A 24 -5.89 -9.84 -10.51
CA GLU A 24 -6.51 -8.55 -10.69
C GLU A 24 -5.64 -7.45 -10.08
N ASP A 25 -5.86 -6.22 -10.57
CA ASP A 25 -5.27 -5.04 -9.95
C ASP A 25 -6.01 -4.74 -8.65
N VAL A 26 -5.28 -4.38 -7.59
CA VAL A 26 -5.87 -4.03 -6.30
C VAL A 26 -5.75 -2.54 -6.04
N TYR A 27 -6.75 -2.00 -5.35
CA TYR A 27 -6.89 -0.57 -5.15
C TYR A 27 -7.03 -0.26 -3.67
N PHE A 28 -6.21 0.66 -3.17
CA PHE A 28 -6.26 1.14 -1.80
C PHE A 28 -6.64 2.61 -1.78
N VAL A 29 -7.70 2.97 -1.05
CA VAL A 29 -8.15 4.36 -0.95
C VAL A 29 -7.36 5.06 0.16
N LEU A 30 -6.65 6.12 -0.22
CA LEU A 30 -5.90 6.97 0.72
C LEU A 30 -6.84 7.95 1.41
N GLU A 31 -6.99 7.77 2.72
CA GLU A 31 -7.81 8.60 3.57
C GLU A 31 -6.93 9.45 4.49
N ASN A 32 -6.98 10.77 4.34
CA ASN A 32 -6.22 11.69 5.21
C ASN A 32 -6.62 11.57 6.70
N GLY A 33 -7.83 11.07 6.98
CA GLY A 33 -8.40 10.92 8.33
C GLY A 33 -8.40 9.50 8.89
N SER A 34 -7.72 8.54 8.24
CA SER A 34 -7.70 7.13 8.68
C SER A 34 -7.36 7.01 10.17
N SER A 35 -8.00 6.08 10.88
CA SER A 35 -7.68 5.73 12.27
C SER A 35 -6.45 4.82 12.39
N GLU A 36 -6.00 4.23 11.29
CA GLU A 36 -4.96 3.19 11.29
C GLU A 36 -3.58 3.74 10.89
N TYR A 37 -3.56 4.67 9.95
CA TYR A 37 -2.31 5.23 9.43
C TYR A 37 -2.32 6.74 9.28
N THR A 38 -1.12 7.32 9.25
CA THR A 38 -0.87 8.71 8.83
C THR A 38 -0.07 8.69 7.53
N ILE A 39 -0.50 9.50 6.56
CA ILE A 39 0.19 9.62 5.27
C ILE A 39 1.33 10.63 5.44
N ASN A 40 2.56 10.21 5.14
CA ASN A 40 3.70 11.11 5.04
C ASN A 40 4.40 10.96 3.67
N ASN A 41 4.49 12.07 2.94
CA ASN A 41 5.12 12.10 1.63
C ASN A 41 6.54 12.65 1.80
N ILE A 42 7.56 11.81 1.59
CA ILE A 42 8.95 12.29 1.53
C ILE A 42 9.15 12.86 0.12
N MET A 43 9.23 14.19 0.01
CA MET A 43 9.62 14.86 -1.23
C MET A 43 11.14 14.78 -1.39
N LEU A 44 11.62 14.28 -2.53
CA LEU A 44 13.00 14.47 -2.95
C LEU A 44 12.97 15.13 -4.33
N CYS A 45 13.34 16.42 -4.35
CA CYS A 45 13.46 17.30 -5.52
C CYS A 45 12.17 17.59 -6.32
N GLU A 46 11.12 18.06 -5.66
CA GLU A 46 9.90 18.65 -6.30
C GLU A 46 8.85 17.67 -6.86
N LYS A 47 9.10 16.36 -6.81
CA LYS A 47 8.09 15.31 -7.10
C LYS A 47 7.96 14.37 -5.91
N ILE A 48 6.71 14.08 -5.51
CA ILE A 48 6.44 13.01 -4.54
C ILE A 48 6.89 11.70 -5.19
N ARG A 49 7.92 11.07 -4.63
CA ARG A 49 8.45 9.79 -5.11
C ARG A 49 7.96 8.62 -4.26
N PHE A 50 7.66 8.87 -2.98
CA PHE A 50 7.25 7.84 -2.04
C PHE A 50 5.99 8.21 -1.28
N ILE A 51 5.17 7.21 -1.01
CA ILE A 51 4.05 7.27 -0.07
C ILE A 51 4.43 6.44 1.15
N ASN A 52 4.45 7.06 2.33
CA ASN A 52 4.62 6.33 3.59
C ASN A 52 3.29 6.26 4.34
N LEU A 53 2.92 5.04 4.73
CA LEU A 53 1.83 4.78 5.66
C LEU A 53 2.47 4.51 7.02
N LEU A 54 2.43 5.50 7.91
CA LEU A 54 2.94 5.40 9.29
C LEU A 54 1.85 4.85 10.19
N ASN A 55 2.17 3.96 11.13
CA ASN A 55 1.22 3.56 12.16
C ASN A 55 0.74 4.79 12.95
N LYS A 56 -0.57 5.06 12.94
CA LYS A 56 -1.13 6.30 13.51
C LYS A 56 -0.91 6.40 15.02
N LYS A 57 -1.17 5.32 15.75
CA LYS A 57 -1.05 5.30 17.22
C LYS A 57 0.40 5.55 17.66
N GLU A 58 1.36 4.90 17.00
CA GLU A 58 2.78 5.09 17.26
C GLU A 58 3.23 6.50 16.90
N TYR A 59 2.78 7.02 15.76
CA TYR A 59 3.06 8.39 15.33
C TYR A 59 2.51 9.43 16.31
N GLU A 60 1.25 9.32 16.72
CA GLU A 60 0.62 10.23 17.68
C GLU A 60 1.32 10.17 19.06
N TYR A 61 1.69 8.97 19.51
CA TYR A 61 2.49 8.81 20.72
C TYR A 61 3.83 9.52 20.61
N HIS A 62 4.53 9.35 19.49
CA HIS A 62 5.80 10.03 19.22
C HIS A 62 5.64 11.56 19.22
N GLN A 63 4.64 12.09 18.51
CA GLN A 63 4.33 13.53 18.49
C GLN A 63 4.03 14.09 19.88
N LYS A 64 3.28 13.34 20.70
CA LYS A 64 3.03 13.71 22.10
C LYS A 64 4.33 13.80 22.90
N LYS A 65 5.23 12.83 22.74
CA LYS A 65 6.53 12.80 23.43
C LYS A 65 7.46 13.93 22.97
N ILE A 66 7.45 14.28 21.69
CA ILE A 66 8.14 15.47 21.18
C ILE A 66 7.63 16.73 21.88
N LYS A 67 6.31 16.90 22.00
CA LYS A 67 5.72 18.08 22.65
C LYS A 67 6.11 18.16 24.14
N GLU A 68 6.09 17.03 24.85
CA GLU A 68 6.54 16.94 26.25
C GLU A 68 8.02 17.30 26.40
N ALA A 69 8.90 16.72 25.57
CA ALA A 69 10.34 16.98 25.62
C ALA A 69 10.70 18.42 25.25
N LYS A 70 10.01 19.02 24.26
CA LYS A 70 10.19 20.44 23.92
C LYS A 70 9.81 21.35 25.08
N LYS A 71 8.69 21.05 25.77
CA LYS A 71 8.25 21.81 26.95
C LYS A 71 9.28 21.73 28.09
N ASN A 72 9.95 20.58 28.23
CA ASN A 72 10.96 20.36 29.27
C ASN A 72 12.37 20.81 28.85
N GLY A 73 12.56 21.35 27.65
CA GLY A 73 13.87 21.75 27.12
C GLY A 73 14.83 20.59 26.83
N THR A 74 14.33 19.35 26.75
CA THR A 74 15.14 18.13 26.58
C THR A 74 15.08 17.56 25.16
N TYR A 75 14.32 18.17 24.26
CA TYR A 75 14.21 17.71 22.87
C TYR A 75 15.42 18.13 22.05
N TYR A 76 16.02 17.17 21.35
CA TYR A 76 17.08 17.40 20.39
C TYR A 76 16.80 16.62 19.10
N PHE A 77 16.93 17.28 17.96
CA PHE A 77 16.84 16.68 16.63
C PHE A 77 18.20 16.81 15.96
N ASP A 78 18.76 15.67 15.56
CA ASP A 78 19.98 15.61 14.76
C ASP A 78 19.60 15.66 13.27
N PRO A 79 19.90 16.77 12.57
CA PRO A 79 19.57 16.90 11.15
C PRO A 79 20.39 15.97 10.26
N GLU A 80 21.59 15.54 10.68
CA GLU A 80 22.45 14.67 9.86
C GLU A 80 21.90 13.25 9.83
N SER A 81 21.52 12.70 10.98
CA SER A 81 20.89 11.38 11.04
C SER A 81 19.38 11.39 10.74
N GLY A 82 18.75 12.56 10.80
CA GLY A 82 17.31 12.71 10.69
C GLY A 82 16.54 12.08 11.86
N ARG A 83 17.18 11.92 13.02
CA ARG A 83 16.60 11.28 14.21
C ARG A 83 16.54 12.25 15.38
N ASP A 84 15.52 12.10 16.20
CA ASP A 84 15.47 12.76 17.50
C ASP A 84 16.03 11.88 18.62
N ASN A 85 16.31 12.52 19.76
CA ASN A 85 16.86 11.87 20.94
C ASN A 85 15.84 11.03 21.74
N LEU A 86 14.57 10.91 21.30
CA LEU A 86 13.54 10.16 22.02
C LEU A 86 13.64 8.65 21.77
N LYS A 87 14.36 8.22 20.73
CA LYS A 87 14.54 6.81 20.35
C LYS A 87 13.24 6.02 20.17
N ILE A 88 12.14 6.72 19.85
CA ILE A 88 10.84 6.11 19.58
C ILE A 88 10.82 5.69 18.11
N LYS A 89 10.47 4.42 17.85
CA LYS A 89 10.25 3.93 16.49
C LYS A 89 8.79 4.07 16.10
N VAL A 90 8.56 4.47 14.85
CA VAL A 90 7.24 4.49 14.23
C VAL A 90 7.30 3.57 13.02
N SER A 91 6.55 2.47 13.10
CA SER A 91 6.45 1.48 12.03
C SER A 91 5.87 2.14 10.78
N LYS A 92 6.43 1.82 9.62
CA LYS A 92 5.94 2.38 8.35
C LYS A 92 6.05 1.39 7.20
N LEU A 93 5.10 1.53 6.27
CA LEU A 93 5.16 0.92 4.95
C LEU A 93 5.52 2.02 3.94
N THR A 94 6.58 1.78 3.17
CA THR A 94 7.05 2.71 2.13
C THR A 94 6.77 2.13 0.74
N PHE A 95 6.09 2.92 -0.07
CA PHE A 95 5.71 2.61 -1.44
C PHE A 95 6.38 3.60 -2.38
N GLU A 96 7.10 3.11 -3.39
CA GLU A 96 7.58 3.95 -4.50
C GLU A 96 6.47 4.15 -5.52
N ILE A 97 6.31 5.40 -5.97
CA ILE A 97 5.37 5.76 -7.01
C ILE A 97 6.03 5.50 -8.36
N ILE A 98 5.48 4.55 -9.12
CA ILE A 98 5.94 4.22 -10.47
C ILE A 98 5.33 5.16 -11.50
N SER A 99 4.03 5.45 -11.36
CA SER A 99 3.32 6.39 -12.20
C SER A 99 2.18 7.05 -11.44
N LYS A 100 1.74 8.20 -11.95
CA LYS A 100 0.57 8.91 -11.45
C LYS A 100 -0.31 9.37 -12.61
N GLU A 101 -1.62 9.31 -12.41
CA GLU A 101 -2.61 9.77 -13.37
C GLU A 101 -3.78 10.41 -12.63
N GLU A 102 -4.35 11.47 -13.20
CA GLU A 102 -5.61 12.03 -12.72
C GLU A 102 -6.76 11.35 -13.48
N ILE A 103 -7.67 10.73 -12.73
CA ILE A 103 -8.79 9.98 -13.30
C ILE A 103 -10.11 10.44 -12.72
N LYS A 104 -11.15 10.41 -13.54
CA LYS A 104 -12.53 10.63 -13.11
C LYS A 104 -13.19 9.28 -12.89
N ILE A 105 -13.58 9.02 -11.64
CA ILE A 105 -14.30 7.80 -11.26
C ILE A 105 -15.56 8.22 -10.51
N LYS A 106 -16.71 7.74 -10.96
CA LYS A 106 -17.98 7.93 -10.24
C LYS A 106 -18.03 7.03 -9.01
N GLU A 107 -18.85 7.39 -8.03
CA GLU A 107 -18.94 6.66 -6.75
C GLU A 107 -19.40 5.19 -6.93
N ASP A 108 -20.24 4.91 -7.91
CA ASP A 108 -20.67 3.56 -8.28
C ASP A 108 -19.58 2.74 -8.98
N GLU A 109 -18.66 3.39 -9.68
CA GLU A 109 -17.53 2.75 -10.35
C GLU A 109 -16.43 2.36 -9.36
N ILE A 110 -16.23 3.14 -8.28
CA ILE A 110 -15.29 2.80 -7.20
C ILE A 110 -15.65 1.45 -6.56
N LYS A 111 -16.94 1.18 -6.36
CA LYS A 111 -17.43 -0.07 -5.75
C LYS A 111 -17.19 -1.30 -6.62
N LYS A 112 -16.86 -1.11 -7.91
CA LYS A 112 -16.52 -2.19 -8.85
C LYS A 112 -15.03 -2.51 -8.85
N LEU A 113 -14.20 -1.69 -8.20
CA LEU A 113 -12.77 -1.95 -8.06
C LEU A 113 -12.52 -3.02 -7.00
N ASN A 114 -11.45 -3.77 -7.16
CA ASN A 114 -10.96 -4.69 -6.13
C ASN A 114 -10.30 -3.88 -5.00
N LEU A 115 -11.13 -3.33 -4.12
CA LEU A 115 -10.71 -2.50 -3.00
C LEU A 115 -10.12 -3.36 -1.89
N VAL A 116 -8.93 -2.99 -1.43
CA VAL A 116 -8.24 -3.59 -0.28
C VAL A 116 -8.17 -2.61 0.87
N ASP A 117 -8.08 -3.13 2.10
CA ASP A 117 -7.94 -2.32 3.31
C ASP A 117 -6.47 -2.24 3.79
N TYR A 118 -6.24 -1.50 4.87
CA TYR A 118 -4.89 -1.31 5.40
C TYR A 118 -4.28 -2.61 5.97
N ASN A 119 -5.08 -3.49 6.57
CA ASN A 119 -4.63 -4.78 7.05
C ASN A 119 -4.14 -5.70 5.91
N TRP A 120 -4.85 -5.70 4.77
CA TRP A 120 -4.40 -6.38 3.57
C TRP A 120 -3.07 -5.80 3.08
N ILE A 121 -2.95 -4.47 3.07
CA ILE A 121 -1.71 -3.79 2.69
C ILE A 121 -0.55 -4.22 3.61
N GLN A 122 -0.75 -4.31 4.93
CA GLN A 122 0.27 -4.76 5.87
C GLN A 122 0.69 -6.22 5.66
N THR A 123 -0.27 -7.11 5.38
CA THR A 123 -0.03 -8.56 5.36
C THR A 123 0.35 -9.11 3.99
N THR A 124 0.02 -8.41 2.90
CA THR A 124 0.11 -8.95 1.54
C THR A 124 1.00 -8.14 0.60
N SER A 125 1.10 -6.82 0.76
CA SER A 125 1.78 -5.98 -0.24
C SER A 125 3.28 -6.29 -0.42
N TRP A 126 3.98 -6.67 0.65
CA TRP A 126 5.42 -6.98 0.66
C TRP A 126 5.79 -8.28 -0.05
N LYS A 127 4.81 -9.18 -0.28
CA LYS A 127 5.04 -10.51 -0.86
C LYS A 127 5.68 -10.44 -2.24
N LYS A 128 5.38 -9.40 -3.04
CA LYS A 128 6.01 -9.17 -4.35
C LYS A 128 7.52 -8.96 -4.23
N VAL A 129 7.96 -8.17 -3.24
CA VAL A 129 9.38 -7.90 -2.95
C VAL A 129 10.07 -9.16 -2.41
N ALA A 130 9.38 -9.91 -1.55
CA ALA A 130 9.88 -11.18 -1.01
C ALA A 130 9.81 -12.36 -2.00
N LYS A 131 9.43 -12.12 -3.27
CA LYS A 131 9.27 -13.16 -4.32
C LYS A 131 8.35 -14.31 -3.91
N GLN A 132 7.36 -14.03 -3.05
CA GLN A 132 6.35 -14.99 -2.66
C GLN A 132 5.19 -15.00 -3.68
N PRO A 133 4.40 -16.09 -3.75
CA PRO A 133 3.16 -16.10 -4.52
C PRO A 133 2.24 -14.95 -4.10
N VAL A 134 1.79 -14.17 -5.08
CA VAL A 134 0.86 -13.04 -4.90
C VAL A 134 -0.42 -13.29 -5.68
N GLU A 135 -1.56 -12.87 -5.11
CA GLU A 135 -2.90 -13.00 -5.71
C GLU A 135 -3.31 -11.77 -6.55
N PHE A 136 -2.46 -10.75 -6.60
CA PHE A 136 -2.71 -9.49 -7.32
C PHE A 136 -1.64 -9.22 -8.38
N LYS A 137 -1.99 -8.38 -9.36
CA LYS A 137 -1.09 -7.97 -10.45
C LYS A 137 -0.32 -6.70 -10.08
N ASP A 138 -1.03 -5.57 -9.96
CA ASP A 138 -0.48 -4.28 -9.57
C ASP A 138 -1.24 -3.72 -8.36
N ILE A 139 -0.58 -2.85 -7.59
CA ILE A 139 -1.20 -2.09 -6.50
C ILE A 139 -1.36 -0.65 -6.93
N TYR A 140 -2.56 -0.11 -6.75
CA TYR A 140 -2.87 1.27 -7.00
C TYR A 140 -3.38 1.97 -5.74
N PHE A 141 -2.86 3.16 -5.45
CA PHE A 141 -3.38 4.01 -4.40
C PHE A 141 -4.26 5.11 -5.01
N LEU A 142 -5.46 5.28 -4.46
CA LEU A 142 -6.45 6.26 -4.90
C LEU A 142 -6.53 7.40 -3.89
N LYS A 143 -6.08 8.60 -4.27
CA LYS A 143 -6.24 9.81 -3.44
C LYS A 143 -7.34 10.69 -4.02
N LYS A 144 -8.42 10.91 -3.25
CA LYS A 144 -9.49 11.81 -3.65
C LYS A 144 -8.98 13.24 -3.75
N SER A 145 -9.18 13.89 -4.91
CA SER A 145 -8.85 15.30 -5.15
C SER A 145 -10.11 16.18 -5.04
N ASN A 146 -11.22 15.74 -5.65
CA ASN A 146 -12.53 16.39 -5.56
C ASN A 146 -13.66 15.34 -5.64
N LYS A 147 -14.93 15.75 -5.83
CA LYS A 147 -16.11 14.88 -5.73
C LYS A 147 -15.97 13.56 -6.51
N ASN A 148 -15.49 13.63 -7.76
CA ASN A 148 -15.38 12.48 -8.69
C ASN A 148 -13.98 12.32 -9.30
N THR A 149 -12.99 13.07 -8.80
CA THR A 149 -11.62 13.03 -9.36
C THR A 149 -10.68 12.45 -8.33
N TYR A 150 -9.91 11.46 -8.77
CA TYR A 150 -8.90 10.79 -7.98
C TYR A 150 -7.55 10.95 -8.67
N ILE A 151 -6.51 11.05 -7.85
CA ILE A 151 -5.15 10.80 -8.31
C ILE A 151 -4.87 9.32 -8.07
N LEU A 152 -4.67 8.59 -9.16
CA LEU A 152 -4.29 7.20 -9.18
C LEU A 152 -2.76 7.10 -9.16
N TYR A 153 -2.21 6.44 -8.16
CA TYR A 153 -0.79 6.15 -8.07
C TYR A 153 -0.57 4.66 -8.29
N LYS A 154 0.14 4.28 -9.35
CA LYS A 154 0.70 2.92 -9.42
C LYS A 154 1.90 2.86 -8.50
N VAL A 155 1.91 1.90 -7.58
CA VAL A 155 2.95 1.81 -6.56
C VAL A 155 3.62 0.45 -6.51
N GLU A 156 4.87 0.44 -6.06
CA GLU A 156 5.57 -0.77 -5.65
C GLU A 156 6.04 -0.64 -4.21
N VAL A 157 5.96 -1.75 -3.46
CA VAL A 157 6.52 -1.78 -2.10
C VAL A 157 8.03 -1.72 -2.21
N THR A 158 8.64 -0.80 -1.47
CA THR A 158 10.11 -0.67 -1.47
C THR A 158 10.73 -1.03 -0.14
N ILE A 159 10.11 -0.65 0.99
CA ILE A 159 10.66 -0.91 2.33
C ILE A 159 9.53 -1.12 3.33
N VAL A 160 9.61 -2.20 4.11
CA VAL A 160 8.87 -2.36 5.37
C VAL A 160 9.87 -2.10 6.50
N ALA A 161 9.66 -1.05 7.29
CA ALA A 161 10.54 -0.69 8.39
C ALA A 161 9.79 -0.79 9.73
N TYR A 162 10.34 -1.61 10.64
CA TYR A 162 9.87 -1.84 12.01
C TYR A 162 10.78 -1.18 13.06
#